data_AF-A0A0B0NNP8-F1
#
_entry.id   AF-A0A0B0NNP8-F1
#
_cell.length_a   1.000
_cell.length_b   1.000
_cell.length_c   1.000
_cell.angle_alpha   90.00
_cell.angle_beta   90.00
_cell.angle_gamma   90.00
#
_symmetry.space_group_name_H-M   'P 1'
#
loop_
_entity.id
_entity.type
_entity.pdbx_description
1 polymer ?
#
loop_
_entity_poly.entity_id
_entity_poly.type
_entity_poly.pdbx_seq_one_letter_code
_entity_poly.pdbx_strand_id
1 'polypeptide(L)'
;MNRHILGEALSSLTFKELKNLEGRLEKGICRIRSKKEVELQNDNMYLRAKIAENERAQQQSNQLIQAASSYNRNFLPVNLLEPSNNDYSNQDQTPLQLV
;
A
#
# COMPACT_ATOMS: atom_id res chain seq x y z
N MET A 1 38.52 -2.38 -2.26
CA MET A 1 38.95 -1.08 -2.84
C MET A 1 37.70 -0.34 -3.33
N ASN A 2 37.05 0.42 -2.46
CA ASN A 2 35.98 1.40 -2.75
C ASN A 2 35.90 2.46 -1.62
N ARG A 3 37.00 2.63 -0.87
CA ARG A 3 37.04 3.41 0.37
C ARG A 3 36.56 4.85 0.18
N HIS A 4 36.95 5.49 -0.91
CA HIS A 4 36.55 6.87 -1.19
C HIS A 4 35.06 6.99 -1.55
N ILE A 5 34.47 5.96 -2.17
CA ILE A 5 33.02 5.90 -2.44
C ILE A 5 32.24 5.80 -1.12
N LEU A 6 32.84 5.20 -0.09
CA LEU A 6 32.32 5.11 1.27
C LEU A 6 32.70 6.32 2.14
N GLY A 7 33.36 7.34 1.58
CA GLY A 7 33.78 8.54 2.32
C GLY A 7 35.05 8.39 3.15
N GLU A 8 35.79 7.29 3.01
CA GLU A 8 37.04 7.06 3.72
C GLU A 8 38.25 7.59 2.93
N ALA A 9 39.35 7.93 3.61
CA ALA A 9 40.64 8.35 3.03
C ALA A 9 40.57 9.54 2.03
N LEU A 10 39.55 10.39 2.14
CA LEU A 10 39.34 11.54 1.24
C LEU A 10 40.46 12.58 1.28
N SER A 11 41.19 12.68 2.39
CA SER A 11 42.32 13.62 2.55
C SER A 11 43.46 13.40 1.55
N SER A 12 43.54 12.21 0.94
CA SER A 12 44.52 11.88 -0.09
C SER A 12 44.14 12.37 -1.49
N LEU A 13 42.90 12.85 -1.68
CA LEU A 13 42.40 13.29 -2.98
C LEU A 13 42.69 14.76 -3.24
N THR A 14 43.02 15.07 -4.49
CA THR A 14 43.03 16.46 -4.95
C THR A 14 41.61 17.02 -5.07
N PHE A 15 41.48 18.35 -5.08
CA PHE A 15 40.19 19.01 -5.27
C PHE A 15 39.45 18.56 -6.55
N LYS A 16 40.19 18.35 -7.64
CA LYS A 16 39.63 17.89 -8.92
C LYS A 16 39.06 16.47 -8.79
N GLU A 17 39.77 15.57 -8.12
CA GLU A 17 39.33 14.20 -7.90
C GLU A 17 38.13 14.14 -6.96
N LEU A 18 38.12 14.96 -5.90
CA LEU A 18 37.00 15.07 -4.98
C LEU A 18 35.73 15.55 -5.68
N LYS A 19 35.84 16.60 -6.51
CA LYS A 19 34.71 17.11 -7.30
C LYS A 19 34.18 16.07 -8.30
N ASN A 20 35.08 15.29 -8.91
CA ASN A 20 34.69 14.20 -9.80
C ASN A 20 33.99 13.05 -9.04
N LEU A 21 34.50 12.72 -7.85
CA LEU A 21 33.92 11.70 -6.96
C LEU A 21 32.52 12.10 -6.52
N GLU A 22 32.35 13.34 -6.05
CA GLU A 22 31.06 13.93 -5.70
C GLU A 22 30.07 13.85 -6.87
N GLY A 23 30.47 14.29 -8.06
CA GLY A 23 29.61 14.22 -9.25
C GLY A 23 29.23 12.79 -9.67
N ARG A 24 30.10 11.81 -9.42
CA ARG A 24 29.78 10.38 -9.66
C ARG A 24 28.81 9.84 -8.60
N LEU A 25 29.01 10.19 -7.33
CA LEU A 25 28.15 9.79 -6.23
C LEU A 25 26.74 10.37 -6.40
N GLU A 26 26.63 11.67 -6.71
CA GLU A 26 25.36 12.35 -6.94
C GLU A 26 24.55 11.66 -8.04
N LYS A 27 25.19 11.40 -9.20
CA LYS A 27 24.56 10.67 -10.31
C LYS A 27 24.18 9.24 -9.93
N GLY A 28 25.03 8.55 -9.17
CA GLY A 28 24.77 7.18 -8.70
C GLY A 28 23.56 7.11 -7.78
N ILE A 29 23.53 7.98 -6.76
CA ILE A 29 22.43 8.10 -5.80
C ILE A 29 21.12 8.46 -6.51
N CYS A 30 21.15 9.44 -7.42
CA CYS A 30 19.98 9.81 -8.21
C CYS A 30 19.40 8.62 -9.00
N ARG A 31 20.24 7.83 -9.65
CA ARG A 31 19.80 6.64 -10.40
C ARG A 31 19.21 5.56 -9.49
N ILE A 32 19.87 5.26 -8.37
CA ILE A 32 19.38 4.26 -7.41
C ILE A 32 18.03 4.67 -6.85
N ARG A 33 17.89 5.93 -6.42
CA ARG A 33 16.65 6.48 -5.90
C ARG A 33 15.53 6.43 -6.93
N SER A 34 15.79 6.87 -8.17
CA SER A 34 14.80 6.83 -9.24
C SER A 34 14.36 5.41 -9.59
N LYS A 35 15.29 4.45 -9.64
CA LYS A 35 14.94 3.04 -9.88
C LYS A 35 14.06 2.48 -8.76
N LYS A 36 14.42 2.71 -7.50
CA LYS A 36 13.65 2.27 -6.34
C LYS A 36 12.24 2.88 -6.32
N GLU A 37 12.13 4.15 -6.69
CA GLU A 37 10.83 4.84 -6.81
C GLU A 37 9.93 4.15 -7.85
N VAL A 38 10.46 3.88 -9.05
CA VAL A 38 9.70 3.20 -10.11
C VAL A 38 9.27 1.79 -9.69
N GLU A 39 10.16 1.01 -9.06
CA GLU A 39 9.83 -0.32 -8.56
C GLU A 39 8.69 -0.26 -7.53
N LEU A 40 8.76 0.66 -6.55
CA LEU A 40 7.70 0.85 -5.56
C LEU A 40 6.38 1.32 -6.19
N GLN A 41 6.44 2.18 -7.21
CA GLN A 41 5.24 2.61 -7.94
C GLN A 41 4.58 1.44 -8.67
N ASN A 42 5.37 0.57 -9.29
CA ASN A 42 4.87 -0.64 -9.96
C ASN A 42 4.23 -1.61 -8.96
N ASP A 43 4.88 -1.87 -7.83
CA ASP A 43 4.35 -2.74 -6.78
C ASP A 43 3.02 -2.18 -6.22
N ASN A 44 2.98 -0.88 -5.95
CA ASN A 44 1.75 -0.21 -5.52
C ASN A 44 0.63 -0.31 -6.55
N MET A 45 0.94 -0.13 -7.85
CA MET A 45 -0.04 -0.28 -8.92
C MET A 45 -0.59 -1.70 -8.98
N TYR A 46 0.28 -2.71 -8.88
CA TYR A 46 -0.11 -4.11 -8.87
C TYR A 46 -1.01 -4.45 -7.67
N LEU A 47 -0.63 -4.02 -6.46
CA LEU A 47 -1.42 -4.26 -5.25
C LEU A 47 -2.79 -3.59 -5.33
N ARG A 48 -2.86 -2.34 -5.83
CA ARG A 48 -4.15 -1.65 -6.05
C ARG A 48 -5.04 -2.39 -7.03
N ALA A 49 -4.48 -2.90 -8.13
CA ALA A 49 -5.23 -3.71 -9.09
C ALA A 49 -5.75 -5.00 -8.44
N LYS A 50 -4.92 -5.68 -7.63
CA LYS A 50 -5.34 -6.90 -6.93
C LYS A 50 -6.39 -6.66 -5.86
N ILE A 51 -6.32 -5.55 -5.13
CA ILE A 51 -7.35 -5.15 -4.15
C ILE A 51 -8.68 -4.93 -4.88
N ALA A 52 -8.69 -4.14 -5.96
CA ALA A 52 -9.90 -3.87 -6.74
C ALA A 52 -10.53 -5.15 -7.31
N GLU A 53 -9.72 -6.13 -7.73
CA GLU A 53 -10.23 -7.44 -8.17
C GLU A 53 -10.86 -8.24 -7.03
N ASN A 54 -10.21 -8.26 -5.86
CA ASN A 54 -10.70 -8.98 -4.68
C ASN A 54 -12.02 -8.38 -4.17
N GLU A 55 -12.12 -7.06 -4.14
CA GLU A 55 -13.36 -6.33 -3.79
C GLU A 55 -14.52 -6.70 -4.73
N ARG A 56 -14.27 -6.83 -6.04
CA ARG A 56 -15.30 -7.24 -7.01
C ARG A 56 -15.75 -8.69 -6.81
N ALA A 57 -14.81 -9.60 -6.56
CA ALA A 57 -15.14 -11.00 -6.26
C ALA A 57 -15.95 -11.12 -4.97
N GLN A 58 -15.58 -10.35 -3.93
CA GLN A 58 -16.32 -10.32 -2.66
C GLN A 58 -17.71 -9.71 -2.82
N GLN A 59 -17.86 -8.64 -3.60
CA GLN A 59 -19.17 -8.08 -3.94
C GLN A 59 -20.07 -9.10 -4.63
N GLN A 60 -19.54 -9.88 -5.58
CA GLN A 60 -20.30 -10.93 -6.27
C GLN A 60 -20.72 -12.06 -5.32
N SER A 61 -19.82 -12.52 -4.44
CA SER A 61 -20.15 -13.53 -3.43
C SER A 61 -21.21 -13.04 -2.46
N ASN A 62 -21.10 -11.79 -2.00
CA ASN A 62 -22.08 -11.18 -1.11
C ASN A 62 -23.45 -11.04 -1.79
N GLN A 63 -23.50 -10.68 -3.07
CA GLN A 63 -24.75 -10.64 -3.85
C GLN A 63 -25.41 -12.03 -3.94
N LEU A 64 -24.63 -13.10 -4.15
CA LEU A 64 -25.16 -14.47 -4.18
C LEU A 64 -25.72 -14.91 -2.82
N ILE A 65 -25.04 -14.59 -1.71
CA ILE A 65 -25.52 -14.90 -0.35
C ILE A 65 -26.79 -14.11 -0.03
N GLN A 66 -26.85 -12.84 -0.43
CA GLN A 66 -28.01 -11.98 -0.22
C GLN A 66 -29.20 -12.46 -1.07
N ALA A 67 -28.97 -12.89 -2.31
CA ALA A 67 -29.98 -13.53 -3.15
C ALA A 67 -30.48 -14.85 -2.53
N ALA A 68 -29.60 -15.74 -2.08
CA ALA A 68 -29.99 -16.99 -1.40
C ALA A 68 -30.80 -16.74 -0.11
N SER A 69 -30.43 -15.71 0.66
CA SER A 69 -31.16 -15.30 1.86
C SER A 69 -32.53 -14.69 1.52
N SER A 70 -32.66 -13.99 0.40
CA SER A 70 -33.94 -13.40 -0.04
C SER A 70 -35.01 -14.45 -0.33
N TYR A 71 -34.64 -15.63 -0.86
CA TYR A 71 -35.56 -16.76 -1.05
C TYR A 71 -35.99 -17.41 0.27
N ASN A 72 -35.14 -17.36 1.31
CA ASN A 72 -35.46 -17.86 2.65
C ASN A 72 -36.29 -16.86 3.49
N ARG A 73 -36.16 -15.55 3.22
CA ARG A 73 -36.93 -14.48 3.89
C ARG A 73 -38.41 -14.43 3.54
N ASN A 74 -38.90 -15.26 2.62
CA ASN A 74 -40.33 -15.44 2.37
C ASN A 74 -41.02 -16.42 3.35
N PHE A 75 -40.26 -17.07 4.24
CA PHE A 75 -40.81 -17.78 5.40
C PHE A 75 -40.49 -16.98 6.66
N LEU A 76 -41.41 -16.09 7.04
CA LEU A 76 -41.42 -15.50 8.37
C LEU A 76 -41.69 -16.62 9.39
N PRO A 77 -40.79 -16.96 10.34
CA PRO A 77 -41.28 -17.45 11.60
C PRO A 77 -41.88 -16.24 12.33
N VAL A 78 -43.22 -16.19 12.36
CA VAL A 78 -44.01 -15.27 13.20
C VAL A 78 -43.85 -15.70 14.65
N ASN A 79 -42.62 -15.66 15.16
CA ASN A 79 -42.37 -15.87 16.57
C ASN A 79 -41.11 -15.13 16.99
N LEU A 80 -41.33 -14.21 17.93
CA LEU A 80 -40.39 -13.63 18.88
C LEU A 80 -39.86 -12.23 18.52
N LEU A 81 -40.73 -11.24 18.78
CA LEU A 81 -40.28 -9.97 19.36
C LEU A 81 -39.37 -10.29 20.57
N GLU A 82 -38.10 -9.91 20.51
CA GLU A 82 -37.39 -9.46 21.71
C GLU A 82 -36.39 -8.35 21.34
N PRO A 83 -36.39 -7.22 22.06
CA PRO A 83 -35.41 -6.15 21.88
C PRO A 83 -34.12 -6.48 22.64
N SER A 84 -33.05 -5.74 22.32
CA SER A 84 -31.85 -5.47 23.13
C SER A 84 -30.53 -6.06 22.61
N ASN A 85 -29.55 -5.15 22.51
CA ASN A 85 -28.11 -5.37 22.63
C ASN A 85 -27.35 -5.75 21.35
N ASN A 86 -26.85 -4.72 20.66
CA ASN A 86 -25.43 -4.66 20.37
C ASN A 86 -25.01 -3.21 20.08
N ASP A 87 -24.90 -2.45 21.17
CA ASP A 87 -23.96 -1.34 21.28
C ASP A 87 -22.54 -1.89 21.12
N TYR A 88 -21.97 -1.79 19.92
CA TYR A 88 -20.52 -1.75 19.78
C TYR A 88 -20.13 -0.61 18.84
N SER A 89 -19.88 0.52 19.50
CA SER A 89 -19.08 1.64 19.02
C SER A 89 -17.80 1.14 18.33
N ASN A 90 -17.70 1.35 17.02
CA ASN A 90 -16.42 1.49 16.34
C ASN A 90 -16.38 2.91 15.76
N GLN A 91 -16.28 3.89 16.67
CA GLN A 91 -15.66 5.16 16.36
C GLN A 91 -14.18 4.89 16.10
N ASP A 92 -13.76 4.96 14.82
CA ASP A 92 -12.48 5.53 14.36
C ASP A 92 -12.28 5.20 12.87
N GLN A 93 -13.14 5.75 12.01
CA GLN A 93 -12.75 5.96 10.62
C GLN A 93 -11.95 7.25 10.55
N THR A 94 -10.62 7.16 10.51
CA THR A 94 -9.81 8.27 10.00
C THR A 94 -9.97 8.29 8.47
N PRO A 95 -10.53 9.35 7.86
CA PRO A 95 -10.57 9.44 6.41
C PRO A 95 -9.14 9.68 5.91
N LEU A 96 -8.59 8.74 5.13
CA LEU A 96 -7.34 8.93 4.42
C LEU A 96 -7.54 9.97 3.32
N GLN A 97 -7.03 11.18 3.53
CA GLN A 97 -7.02 12.25 2.55
C GLN A 97 -5.86 12.03 1.57
N LEU A 98 -6.17 11.74 0.29
CA LEU A 98 -5.18 11.81 -0.78
C LEU A 98 -4.87 13.28 -1.08
N VAL A 99 -3.60 13.65 -0.98
CA VAL A 99 -3.01 14.87 -1.58
C VAL A 99 -2.30 14.47 -2.86
#